data_AF-A0A953UM70-F1
#
_entry.id   AF-A0A953UM70-F1
#
_cell.length_a   1.000
_cell.length_b   1.000
_cell.length_c   1.000
_cell.angle_alpha   90.00
_cell.angle_beta   90.00
_cell.angle_gamma   90.00
#
_symmetry.space_group_name_H-M   'P 1'
#
loop_
_entity.id
_entity.type
_entity.pdbx_description
1 polymer ?
#
loop_
_entity_poly.entity_id
_entity_poly.type
_entity_poly.pdbx_seq_one_letter_code
_entity_poly.pdbx_strand_id
1 'polypeptide(L)'
;MVKFRYLFHGTSSIHRASIQESGLLPRNGAIHLTTHPKVALIEAKRTVKGEGYLPNGYKGGTGGLPLIVAVERSAAVNLRLDALGYYEQLDRTGYRPSELRYAFTTSEHISPASISFIEADFLAECEKLLNEIEKMIPQHTFGFTIMVDLVNDRVYRS
;
A
#
# COMPACT_ATOMS: atom_id res chain seq x y z
N MET A 1 20.10 -0.95 9.40
CA MET A 1 19.01 -0.46 10.28
C MET A 1 17.71 -0.44 9.50
N VAL A 2 16.68 -1.15 9.96
CA VAL A 2 15.38 -1.19 9.27
C VAL A 2 14.65 0.13 9.56
N LYS A 3 14.41 0.95 8.54
CA LYS A 3 13.85 2.30 8.68
C LYS A 3 12.36 2.35 9.05
N PHE A 4 11.64 1.22 8.95
CA PHE A 4 10.19 1.13 9.17
C PHE A 4 9.85 -0.21 9.83
N ARG A 5 9.07 -0.22 10.91
CA ARG A 5 8.64 -1.47 11.57
C ARG A 5 7.70 -2.29 10.69
N TYR A 6 6.80 -1.64 9.97
CA TYR A 6 5.79 -2.29 9.13
C TYR A 6 5.88 -1.84 7.68
N LEU A 7 5.42 -2.71 6.79
CA LEU A 7 4.93 -2.37 5.45
C LEU A 7 3.43 -2.68 5.37
N PHE A 8 2.71 -2.00 4.51
CA PHE A 8 1.26 -2.09 4.43
C PHE A 8 0.79 -2.56 3.05
N HIS A 9 -0.22 -3.41 3.04
CA HIS A 9 -0.91 -3.89 1.84
C HIS A 9 -2.40 -3.57 1.95
N GLY A 10 -2.95 -2.87 0.96
CA GLY A 10 -4.38 -2.57 0.87
C GLY A 10 -5.12 -3.64 0.08
N THR A 11 -6.18 -4.20 0.66
CA THR A 11 -6.99 -5.25 0.03
C THR A 11 -8.46 -5.19 0.48
N SER A 12 -9.24 -6.23 0.19
CA SER A 12 -10.64 -6.38 0.60
C SER A 12 -10.79 -7.46 1.66
N SER A 13 -11.75 -7.25 2.58
CA SER A 13 -12.14 -8.20 3.62
C SER A 13 -12.59 -9.57 3.09
N ILE A 14 -12.99 -9.67 1.81
CA ILE A 14 -13.31 -10.97 1.20
C ILE A 14 -12.09 -11.91 1.16
N HIS A 15 -10.88 -11.35 1.15
CA HIS A 15 -9.63 -12.11 1.14
C HIS A 15 -9.14 -12.43 2.55
N ARG A 16 -9.78 -11.90 3.59
CA ARG A 16 -9.35 -12.00 4.99
C ARG A 16 -9.13 -13.44 5.43
N ALA A 17 -10.09 -14.33 5.17
CA ALA A 17 -9.97 -15.74 5.57
C ALA A 17 -8.77 -16.42 4.92
N SER A 18 -8.59 -16.23 3.61
CA SER A 18 -7.44 -16.79 2.88
C SER A 18 -6.11 -16.20 3.35
N ILE A 19 -6.07 -14.91 3.68
CA ILE A 19 -4.85 -14.25 4.18
C ILE A 19 -4.53 -14.72 5.60
N GLN A 20 -5.53 -14.94 6.45
CA GLN A 20 -5.34 -15.45 7.80
C GLN A 20 -4.84 -16.90 7.78
N GLU A 21 -5.29 -17.72 6.83
CA GLU A 21 -4.87 -19.11 6.69
C GLU A 21 -3.50 -19.23 6.01
N SER A 22 -3.30 -18.54 4.88
CA SER A 22 -2.16 -18.74 4.00
C SER A 22 -1.18 -17.57 3.95
N GLY A 23 -1.47 -16.45 4.59
CA GLY A 23 -0.66 -15.24 4.49
C GLY A 23 -0.87 -14.50 3.17
N LEU A 24 0.06 -13.61 2.82
CA LEU A 24 0.04 -12.94 1.51
C LEU A 24 0.84 -13.77 0.51
N LEU A 25 0.17 -14.20 -0.56
CA LEU A 25 0.73 -15.03 -1.63
C LEU A 25 0.81 -14.23 -2.94
N PRO A 26 1.87 -14.39 -3.75
CA PRO A 26 2.02 -13.74 -5.04
C PRO A 26 1.19 -14.43 -6.15
N ARG A 27 -0.11 -14.62 -5.95
CA ARG A 27 -0.95 -15.48 -6.81
C ARG A 27 -1.10 -14.96 -8.25
N ASN A 28 -1.16 -13.64 -8.44
CA ASN A 28 -1.37 -12.99 -9.73
C ASN A 28 -0.28 -11.94 -10.03
N GLY A 29 0.94 -12.18 -9.56
CA GLY A 29 2.05 -11.24 -9.63
C GLY A 29 2.63 -10.94 -8.26
N ALA A 30 3.52 -9.95 -8.20
CA ALA A 30 4.19 -9.59 -6.96
C ALA A 30 3.21 -9.06 -5.90
N ILE A 31 3.56 -9.25 -4.63
CA ILE A 31 2.89 -8.59 -3.51
C ILE A 31 3.39 -7.16 -3.48
N HIS A 32 2.46 -6.23 -3.63
CA HIS A 32 2.75 -4.81 -3.54
C HIS A 32 2.55 -4.27 -2.12
N LEU A 33 3.54 -3.50 -1.65
CA LEU A 33 3.65 -3.01 -0.29
C LEU A 33 3.99 -1.51 -0.28
N THR A 34 3.50 -0.79 0.71
CA THR A 34 3.81 0.63 0.93
C THR A 34 4.28 0.88 2.35
N THR A 35 5.10 1.90 2.57
CA THR A 35 5.45 2.38 3.91
C THR A 35 4.38 3.29 4.51
N HIS A 36 3.37 3.70 3.72
CA HIS A 36 2.39 4.70 4.11
C HIS A 36 0.99 4.07 4.32
N PRO A 37 0.45 4.01 5.55
CA PRO A 37 -0.81 3.31 5.82
C PRO A 37 -2.01 3.97 5.14
N LYS A 38 -2.06 5.32 5.02
CA LYS A 38 -3.13 5.99 4.23
C LYS A 38 -3.09 5.67 2.73
N VAL A 39 -1.92 5.33 2.16
CA VAL A 39 -1.82 4.84 0.77
C VAL A 39 -2.40 3.44 0.68
N ALA A 40 -2.10 2.56 1.64
CA ALA A 40 -2.73 1.23 1.71
C ALA A 40 -4.25 1.32 1.88
N LEU A 41 -4.78 2.31 2.62
CA LEU A 41 -6.21 2.55 2.72
C LEU A 41 -6.86 2.88 1.37
N ILE A 42 -6.22 3.74 0.57
CA ILE A 42 -6.72 4.05 -0.79
C ILE A 42 -6.71 2.80 -1.66
N GLU A 43 -5.63 2.02 -1.63
CA GLU A 43 -5.57 0.76 -2.39
C GLU A 43 -6.60 -0.28 -1.91
N ALA A 44 -6.91 -0.32 -0.62
CA ALA A 44 -7.99 -1.13 -0.08
C ALA A 44 -9.36 -0.70 -0.63
N LYS A 45 -9.66 0.62 -0.62
CA LYS A 45 -10.89 1.16 -1.19
C LYS A 45 -10.99 0.91 -2.69
N ARG A 46 -9.90 1.05 -3.45
CA ARG A 46 -9.81 0.75 -4.89
C ARG A 46 -10.00 -0.74 -5.17
N THR A 47 -9.48 -1.62 -4.30
CA THR A 47 -9.73 -3.06 -4.40
C THR A 47 -11.21 -3.37 -4.26
N VAL A 48 -11.88 -2.77 -3.29
CA VAL A 48 -13.31 -2.96 -3.03
C VAL A 48 -14.16 -2.43 -4.17
N LYS A 49 -13.98 -1.15 -4.54
CA LYS A 49 -14.84 -0.43 -5.50
C LYS A 49 -14.44 -0.64 -6.96
N GLY A 50 -13.22 -1.09 -7.22
CA GLY A 50 -12.60 -1.04 -8.54
C GLY A 50 -12.14 0.38 -8.88
N GLU A 51 -11.56 0.51 -10.07
CA GLU A 51 -10.89 1.73 -10.52
C GLU A 51 -11.54 2.35 -11.76
N GLY A 52 -12.74 1.93 -12.13
CA GLY A 52 -13.42 2.39 -13.34
C GLY A 52 -13.66 3.91 -13.43
N TYR A 53 -13.53 4.63 -12.31
CA TYR A 53 -13.63 6.10 -12.24
C TYR A 53 -12.29 6.81 -12.49
N LEU A 54 -11.16 6.09 -12.50
CA LEU A 54 -9.83 6.65 -12.72
C LEU A 54 -9.46 6.59 -14.22
N PRO A 55 -8.87 7.66 -14.77
CA PRO A 55 -8.18 7.58 -16.05
C PRO A 55 -7.10 6.51 -15.97
N ASN A 56 -7.23 5.43 -16.76
CA ASN A 56 -6.37 4.22 -16.74
C ASN A 56 -6.58 3.27 -15.55
N GLY A 57 -7.74 3.27 -14.90
CA GLY A 57 -8.10 2.21 -13.96
C GLY A 57 -8.15 0.86 -14.65
N TYR A 58 -7.42 -0.13 -14.13
CA TYR A 58 -7.37 -1.48 -14.72
C TYR A 58 -7.98 -2.54 -13.80
N LYS A 59 -8.24 -2.21 -12.54
CA LYS A 59 -8.74 -3.15 -11.55
C LYS A 59 -10.27 -3.12 -11.46
N GLY A 60 -10.90 -4.28 -11.65
CA GLY A 60 -12.30 -4.51 -11.31
C GLY A 60 -12.50 -4.53 -9.79
N GLY A 61 -13.65 -4.07 -9.33
CA GLY A 61 -14.01 -4.09 -7.91
C GLY A 61 -14.33 -5.49 -7.43
N THR A 62 -13.75 -5.89 -6.30
CA THR A 62 -14.00 -7.21 -5.72
C THR A 62 -15.16 -7.22 -4.72
N GLY A 63 -15.65 -6.04 -4.30
CA GLY A 63 -16.62 -5.90 -3.22
C GLY A 63 -16.01 -6.10 -1.82
N GLY A 64 -16.86 -6.22 -0.81
CA GLY A 64 -16.47 -6.32 0.61
C GLY A 64 -16.20 -4.97 1.27
N LEU A 65 -15.40 -4.99 2.34
CA LEU A 65 -14.97 -3.81 3.08
C LEU A 65 -13.45 -3.60 2.91
N PRO A 66 -12.94 -2.36 2.97
CA PRO A 66 -11.51 -2.11 2.95
C PRO A 66 -10.80 -2.88 4.06
N LEU A 67 -9.64 -3.43 3.75
CA LEU A 67 -8.79 -4.14 4.70
C LEU A 67 -7.34 -3.70 4.48
N ILE A 68 -6.65 -3.28 5.54
CA ILE A 68 -5.22 -3.04 5.48
C ILE A 68 -4.53 -4.18 6.23
N VAL A 69 -3.55 -4.80 5.56
CA VAL A 69 -2.66 -5.79 6.16
C VAL A 69 -1.35 -5.10 6.48
N ALA A 70 -1.01 -5.02 7.76
CA ALA A 70 0.31 -4.60 8.21
C ALA A 70 1.23 -5.83 8.26
N VAL A 71 2.40 -5.71 7.67
CA VAL A 71 3.42 -6.77 7.54
C VAL A 71 4.64 -6.34 8.33
N GLU A 72 5.09 -7.16 9.27
CA GLU A 72 6.37 -6.95 9.96
C GLU A 72 7.49 -6.85 8.91
N ARG A 73 8.23 -5.74 8.91
CA ARG A 73 9.18 -5.42 7.84
C ARG A 73 10.27 -6.49 7.71
N SER A 74 10.65 -7.16 8.78
CA SER A 74 11.63 -8.25 8.78
C SER A 74 11.16 -9.49 8.00
N ALA A 75 9.86 -9.70 7.88
CA ALA A 75 9.29 -10.83 7.12
C ALA A 75 9.22 -10.55 5.61
N ALA A 76 9.24 -9.28 5.21
CA ALA A 76 9.25 -8.89 3.81
C ALA A 76 10.69 -8.93 3.24
N VAL A 77 11.04 -10.05 2.63
CA VAL A 77 12.35 -10.32 2.02
C VAL A 77 12.34 -10.10 0.50
N ASN A 78 13.53 -9.99 -0.11
CA ASN A 78 13.74 -9.77 -1.54
C ASN A 78 12.94 -8.58 -2.12
N LEU A 79 12.75 -7.53 -1.32
CA LEU A 79 12.01 -6.36 -1.73
C LEU A 79 12.73 -5.62 -2.85
N ARG A 80 12.00 -5.37 -3.93
CA ARG A 80 12.41 -4.48 -5.01
C ARG A 80 11.69 -3.17 -4.84
N LEU A 81 12.39 -2.06 -5.07
CA LEU A 81 11.71 -0.78 -5.21
C LEU A 81 10.79 -0.88 -6.43
N ASP A 82 9.54 -0.47 -6.26
CA ASP A 82 8.63 -0.28 -7.37
C ASP A 82 9.03 1.02 -8.09
N ALA A 83 10.21 0.99 -8.74
CA ALA A 83 10.92 2.18 -9.23
C ALA A 83 10.20 2.89 -10.38
N LEU A 84 9.12 2.30 -10.89
CA LEU A 84 8.24 2.90 -11.89
C LEU A 84 6.83 3.17 -11.33
N GLY A 85 6.51 2.71 -10.12
CA GLY A 85 5.13 2.36 -9.83
C GLY A 85 4.54 1.45 -10.94
N TYR A 86 3.35 0.95 -10.74
CA TYR A 86 2.68 0.23 -11.82
C TYR A 86 2.29 1.13 -13.02
N TYR A 87 2.52 2.46 -12.92
CA TYR A 87 1.98 3.48 -13.81
C TYR A 87 2.97 4.50 -14.40
N GLU A 88 4.25 4.58 -14.02
CA GLU A 88 5.22 5.47 -14.71
C GLU A 88 5.60 4.95 -16.11
N GLN A 89 5.20 3.74 -16.51
CA GLN A 89 5.58 3.18 -17.82
C GLN A 89 5.11 4.01 -19.02
N LEU A 90 4.11 4.88 -18.87
CA LEU A 90 3.56 5.68 -19.97
C LEU A 90 3.80 7.20 -19.87
N ASP A 91 4.32 7.72 -18.76
CA ASP A 91 4.45 9.17 -18.56
C ASP A 91 5.92 9.62 -18.57
N ARG A 92 6.44 9.85 -19.79
CA ARG A 92 7.82 10.33 -20.03
C ARG A 92 7.92 11.86 -20.07
N THR A 93 6.85 12.58 -19.73
CA THR A 93 6.75 14.03 -19.93
C THR A 93 6.51 14.75 -18.61
N GLY A 94 7.60 14.96 -17.86
CA GLY A 94 7.79 15.98 -16.81
C GLY A 94 6.58 16.48 -16.02
N TYR A 95 6.58 16.22 -14.71
CA TYR A 95 5.83 16.98 -13.69
C TYR A 95 4.30 17.08 -13.94
N ARG A 96 3.61 15.94 -13.81
CA ARG A 96 2.21 15.90 -13.37
C ARG A 96 2.13 15.19 -12.02
N PRO A 97 1.10 15.43 -11.19
CA PRO A 97 0.82 14.60 -10.01
C PRO A 97 0.53 13.16 -10.48
N SER A 98 1.60 12.40 -10.72
CA SER A 98 1.58 11.00 -11.12
C SER A 98 1.03 10.21 -9.95
N GLU A 99 0.04 9.35 -10.19
CA GLU A 99 -0.49 8.54 -9.10
C GLU A 99 0.58 7.61 -8.54
N LEU A 100 0.87 7.75 -7.26
CA LEU A 100 1.81 6.86 -6.57
C LEU A 100 1.08 5.59 -6.14
N ARG A 101 1.52 4.45 -6.64
CA ARG A 101 1.10 3.15 -6.11
C ARG A 101 2.30 2.33 -5.69
N TYR A 102 2.28 1.94 -4.41
CA TYR A 102 3.22 1.04 -3.76
C TYR A 102 4.69 1.48 -3.80
N ALA A 103 5.44 1.20 -2.72
CA ALA A 103 6.85 1.57 -2.63
C ALA A 103 7.77 0.36 -2.89
N PHE A 104 7.26 -0.84 -2.62
CA PHE A 104 8.02 -2.08 -2.72
C PHE A 104 7.18 -3.19 -3.32
N THR A 105 7.84 -4.11 -4.00
CA THR A 105 7.28 -5.38 -4.43
C THR A 105 8.12 -6.54 -3.93
N THR A 106 7.47 -7.66 -3.66
CA THR A 106 8.15 -8.94 -3.42
C THR A 106 7.39 -10.07 -4.10
N SER A 107 8.11 -11.07 -4.62
CA SER A 107 7.52 -12.31 -5.14
C SER A 107 7.58 -13.44 -4.12
N GLU A 108 7.98 -13.13 -2.89
CA GLU A 108 8.11 -14.09 -1.81
C GLU A 108 6.81 -14.15 -1.01
N HIS A 109 6.51 -15.34 -0.48
CA HIS A 109 5.39 -15.54 0.44
C HIS A 109 5.64 -14.80 1.76
N ILE A 110 4.58 -14.17 2.29
CA ILE A 110 4.61 -13.55 3.63
C ILE A 110 3.71 -14.38 4.55
N SER A 111 4.31 -14.96 5.58
CA SER A 111 3.65 -15.85 6.54
C SER A 111 2.51 -15.16 7.31
N PRO A 112 1.41 -15.87 7.61
CA PRO A 112 0.34 -15.37 8.49
C PRO A 112 0.83 -14.89 9.86
N ALA A 113 1.91 -15.47 10.38
CA ALA A 113 2.44 -15.10 11.69
C ALA A 113 3.08 -13.70 11.73
N SER A 114 3.36 -13.12 10.55
CA SER A 114 4.04 -11.83 10.40
C SER A 114 3.11 -10.71 9.95
N ILE A 115 1.80 -10.96 9.96
CA ILE A 115 0.79 -10.00 9.54
C ILE A 115 -0.19 -9.67 10.65
N SER A 116 -0.70 -8.44 10.62
CA SER A 116 -1.83 -8.00 11.43
C SER A 116 -2.81 -7.21 10.56
N PHE A 117 -4.06 -7.11 11.02
CA PHE A 117 -5.14 -6.49 10.27
C PHE A 117 -5.54 -5.17 10.91
N ILE A 118 -5.78 -4.16 10.08
CA ILE A 118 -6.46 -2.92 10.46
C ILE A 118 -7.76 -2.93 9.69
N GLU A 119 -8.87 -3.03 10.42
CA GLU A 119 -10.21 -3.30 9.84
C GLU A 119 -11.25 -2.22 10.23
N ALA A 120 -10.91 -1.35 11.18
CA ALA A 120 -11.77 -0.29 11.70
C ALA A 120 -10.94 0.95 12.05
N ASP A 121 -11.62 2.08 12.27
CA ASP A 121 -11.02 3.35 12.69
C ASP A 121 -9.80 3.76 11.87
N PHE A 122 -9.86 3.47 10.56
CA PHE A 122 -8.72 3.56 9.64
C PHE A 122 -7.95 4.87 9.73
N LEU A 123 -8.65 6.01 9.88
CA LEU A 123 -8.00 7.31 9.97
C LEU A 123 -7.15 7.45 11.23
N ALA A 124 -7.73 7.11 12.38
CA ALA A 124 -7.04 7.18 13.67
C ALA A 124 -5.85 6.21 13.72
N GLU A 125 -6.04 4.96 13.26
CA GLU A 125 -4.96 3.97 13.22
C GLU A 125 -3.87 4.35 12.22
N CYS A 126 -4.23 4.85 11.02
CA CYS A 126 -3.26 5.34 10.06
C CYS A 126 -2.45 6.52 10.61
N GLU A 127 -3.08 7.45 11.33
CA GLU A 127 -2.39 8.60 11.93
C GLU A 127 -1.46 8.21 13.06
N LYS A 128 -1.91 7.31 13.94
CA LYS A 128 -1.08 6.74 14.98
C LYS A 128 0.16 6.06 14.38
N LEU A 129 -0.01 5.23 13.35
CA LEU A 129 1.09 4.53 12.68
C LEU A 129 2.04 5.48 11.95
N LEU A 130 1.53 6.53 11.30
CA LEU A 130 2.36 7.56 10.68
C LEU A 130 3.20 8.30 11.73
N ASN A 131 2.60 8.71 12.84
CA ASN A 131 3.31 9.36 13.94
C ASN A 131 4.40 8.47 14.54
N GLU A 132 4.16 7.15 14.63
CA GLU A 132 5.17 6.18 15.05
C GLU A 132 6.33 6.10 14.04
N ILE A 133 6.02 6.05 12.74
CA ILE A 133 7.01 6.01 11.66
C ILE A 133 7.87 7.27 11.64
N GLU A 134 7.27 8.45 11.76
CA GLU A 134 7.99 9.74 11.78
C GLU A 134 9.01 9.80 12.92
N LYS A 135 8.66 9.27 14.09
CA LYS A 135 9.57 9.18 15.25
C LYS A 135 10.74 8.22 15.03
N MET A 136 10.66 7.28 14.08
CA MET A 136 11.72 6.31 13.77
C MET A 136 12.75 6.83 12.75
N ILE A 137 12.46 7.95 12.07
CA ILE A 137 13.29 8.47 10.99
C ILE A 137 14.03 9.73 11.47
N PRO A 138 15.37 9.74 11.53
CA PRO A 138 16.12 11.00 11.66
C PRO A 138 15.82 11.87 10.44
N GLN A 139 15.38 13.11 10.67
CA GLN A 139 14.77 14.03 9.70
C GLN A 139 15.31 13.97 8.24
N HIS A 140 14.33 13.84 7.32
CA HIS A 140 14.26 14.08 5.86
C HIS A 140 15.30 13.46 4.91
N THR A 141 14.79 12.79 3.84
CA THR A 141 15.10 13.10 2.42
C THR A 141 14.32 12.18 1.48
N PHE A 142 13.04 12.46 1.26
CA PHE A 142 12.48 12.27 -0.07
C PHE A 142 12.31 13.68 -0.62
N GLY A 143 12.81 13.94 -1.84
CA GLY A 143 12.73 15.27 -2.49
C GLY A 143 11.32 15.65 -2.97
N PHE A 144 10.30 14.95 -2.48
CA PHE A 144 8.89 15.15 -2.79
C PHE A 144 8.04 14.76 -1.58
N THR A 145 6.88 15.40 -1.43
CA THR A 145 5.89 15.05 -0.40
C THR A 145 4.83 14.13 -1.03
N ILE A 146 4.40 13.10 -0.29
CA ILE A 146 3.26 12.27 -0.67
C ILE A 146 1.99 12.97 -0.21
N MET A 147 1.12 13.30 -1.16
CA MET A 147 -0.20 13.87 -0.90
C MET A 147 -1.25 12.77 -1.03
N VAL A 148 -2.09 12.64 -0.01
CA VAL A 148 -3.16 11.63 0.07
C VAL A 148 -4.51 12.33 0.09
N ASP A 149 -5.27 12.19 -1.00
CA ASP A 149 -6.64 12.67 -1.11
C ASP A 149 -7.61 11.52 -0.85
N LEU A 150 -8.12 11.48 0.38
CA LEU A 150 -9.04 10.44 0.84
C LEU A 150 -10.49 10.65 0.35
N VAL A 151 -10.80 11.83 -0.19
CA VAL A 151 -12.13 12.16 -0.73
C VAL A 151 -12.27 11.57 -2.13
N ASN A 152 -11.24 11.77 -2.96
CA ASN A 152 -11.21 11.27 -4.33
C ASN A 152 -10.49 9.91 -4.45
N ASP A 153 -10.02 9.34 -3.33
CA ASP A 153 -9.26 8.09 -3.28
C ASP A 153 -8.00 8.15 -4.20
N ARG A 154 -7.19 9.22 -4.08
CA ARG A 154 -5.99 9.48 -4.90
C ARG A 154 -4.72 9.73 -4.07
N VAL A 155 -3.57 9.37 -4.64
CA VAL A 155 -2.24 9.61 -4.05
C VAL A 155 -1.35 10.24 -5.10
N TYR A 156 -0.64 11.33 -4.80
CA TYR A 156 0.23 12.03 -5.75
C TYR A 156 1.51 12.56 -5.10
N ARG A 157 2.55 12.79 -5.91
CA ARG A 157 3.77 13.51 -5.50
C ARG A 157 3.51 15.02 -5.61
N SER A 158 3.98 15.81 -4.63
CA SER A 158 4.16 17.27 -4.74
C SER A 158 5.64 17.63 -4.73
#